data_AF-A0A947H700-F1
#
_entry.id   AF-A0A947H700-F1
#
_cell.length_a   1.000
_cell.length_b   1.000
_cell.length_c   1.000
_cell.angle_alpha   90.00
_cell.angle_beta   90.00
_cell.angle_gamma   90.00
#
_symmetry.space_group_name_H-M   'P 1'
#
loop_
_entity.id
_entity.type
_entity.pdbx_description
1 polymer ?
#
loop_
_entity_poly.entity_id
_entity_poly.type
_entity_poly.pdbx_seq_one_letter_code
_entity_poly.pdbx_strand_id
1 'polypeptide(L)'
;MNISQVFDPRFTPPLHLDTDPPLATDVFLIVLDAHSSIQIAYQWCLAFLHQFTQSDQVSLLILADPLHIGHLLDHLMNKLEQLELPNSAPDLVIWSEEIAETDEPALYARCLAYLDCNSRDEISLPLLKAIFMNKQVVCFKGKATEEWIKPGYGYFLNHLTDTETAYRQALFELYHRLLKLYPRKLASNYLAKNPHFTLPFEIELNIQSFSPTDFRTQTMGIYEQGYVKEAAMLLVYWAQNHPLGISAVIDNNNFWLKILKDARLYEPLKIINKHINANNPENEFLLLAEILIQEGNIEEAVQNYHKVLSINPYEMNAKVGFEKANLILKRRSEIPPIFLNGIGNPASEYISILLSRGLDIPRMSISSGIGIFELVVDVYSLEKLAQGGCLAKDHLSPSDVNLFALTRYLDKMILGLRDPRGSLVSCVVYESFLNSEDKASKDENLYTARAMFSDKAEWIDHFLSLNFHQKCDKMIEDGTFEHYLNDVVNWLDVAQYYPIFIYTFEEFKQDEMGVIQNILNYYDLSSDYFRFPFTQADRQGSVFSSTPDTASPNYTLRRGNPYEWHSVLTPAQLEKTTSLMPHGLCKKMGWLEI
;
A
#
# COMPACT_ATOMS: atom_id res chain seq x y z
N MET A 1 16.05 -32.74 -7.12
CA MET A 1 17.01 -31.74 -6.60
C MET A 1 16.68 -31.46 -5.15
N ASN A 2 17.66 -31.54 -4.27
CA ASN A 2 17.59 -31.02 -2.91
C ASN A 2 18.30 -29.67 -2.89
N ILE A 3 17.68 -28.65 -2.32
CA ILE A 3 18.39 -27.40 -1.98
C ILE A 3 19.19 -27.74 -0.73
N SER A 4 20.51 -27.84 -0.88
CA SER A 4 21.38 -28.24 0.22
C SER A 4 21.60 -27.09 1.19
N GLN A 5 21.76 -25.85 0.67
CA GLN A 5 22.05 -24.65 1.46
C GLN A 5 21.48 -23.38 0.79
N VAL A 6 21.01 -22.44 1.61
CA VAL A 6 20.56 -21.10 1.20
C VAL A 6 21.46 -20.06 1.85
N PHE A 7 22.02 -19.16 1.05
CA PHE A 7 22.92 -18.12 1.53
C PHE A 7 22.31 -16.72 1.38
N ASP A 8 22.27 -15.99 2.49
CA ASP A 8 22.00 -14.56 2.52
C ASP A 8 23.32 -13.80 2.78
N PRO A 9 23.82 -13.05 1.78
CA PRO A 9 25.11 -12.37 1.86
C PRO A 9 25.17 -11.24 2.90
N ARG A 10 24.02 -10.81 3.45
CA ARG A 10 24.00 -9.82 4.54
C ARG A 10 24.45 -10.40 5.87
N PHE A 11 24.20 -11.69 6.07
CA PHE A 11 24.40 -12.35 7.37
C PHE A 11 25.56 -13.32 7.38
N THR A 12 26.15 -13.62 6.22
CA THR A 12 27.22 -14.60 6.10
C THR A 12 28.42 -13.98 5.38
N PRO A 13 29.61 -13.90 6.01
CA PRO A 13 30.82 -13.45 5.36
C PRO A 13 31.40 -14.57 4.45
N PRO A 14 32.08 -14.23 3.34
CA PRO A 14 32.53 -15.19 2.34
C PRO A 14 33.71 -16.09 2.75
N LEU A 15 34.07 -16.19 4.03
CA LEU A 15 35.30 -16.87 4.48
C LEU A 15 35.06 -18.32 4.91
N HIS A 16 35.58 -19.23 4.08
CA HIS A 16 35.75 -20.68 4.26
C HIS A 16 34.47 -21.49 4.56
N LEU A 17 33.85 -22.01 3.50
CA LEU A 17 32.93 -23.14 3.57
C LEU A 17 33.72 -24.40 3.99
N ASP A 18 33.94 -24.56 5.30
CA ASP A 18 34.62 -25.71 5.92
C ASP A 18 33.65 -26.89 6.09
N THR A 19 32.87 -27.18 5.06
CA THR A 19 31.89 -28.27 5.03
C THR A 19 32.38 -29.39 4.11
N ASP A 20 32.07 -30.63 4.48
CA ASP A 20 32.32 -31.81 3.63
C ASP A 20 31.84 -31.55 2.18
N PRO A 21 32.52 -32.09 1.16
CA PRO A 21 32.16 -31.85 -0.23
C PRO A 21 30.70 -32.28 -0.49
N PRO A 22 29.90 -31.44 -1.17
CA PRO A 22 28.49 -31.69 -1.40
C PRO A 22 28.26 -32.98 -2.20
N LEU A 23 27.09 -33.59 -2.03
CA LEU A 23 26.71 -34.77 -2.80
C LEU A 23 26.41 -34.37 -4.25
N ALA A 24 26.55 -35.34 -5.16
CA ALA A 24 26.43 -35.28 -6.62
C ALA A 24 25.15 -34.62 -7.22
N THR A 25 24.24 -34.03 -6.42
CA THR A 25 22.94 -33.50 -6.88
C THR A 25 22.51 -32.21 -6.17
N ASP A 26 23.43 -31.50 -5.53
CA ASP A 26 23.13 -30.36 -4.66
C ASP A 26 23.00 -29.04 -5.45
N VAL A 27 21.93 -28.29 -5.17
CA VAL A 27 21.68 -26.94 -5.70
C VAL A 27 21.92 -25.91 -4.62
N PHE A 28 22.73 -24.91 -4.94
CA PHE A 28 23.02 -23.79 -4.05
C PHE A 28 22.21 -22.57 -4.46
N LEU A 29 21.51 -21.97 -3.50
CA LEU A 29 20.66 -20.80 -3.73
C LEU A 29 21.27 -19.56 -3.08
N ILE A 30 21.56 -18.55 -3.90
CA ILE A 30 21.92 -17.20 -3.43
C ILE A 30 20.73 -16.28 -3.71
N VAL A 31 20.22 -15.64 -2.66
CA VAL A 31 19.12 -14.67 -2.77
C VAL A 31 19.68 -13.27 -2.57
N LEU A 32 19.50 -12.42 -3.59
CA LEU A 32 19.92 -11.04 -3.63
C LEU A 32 18.68 -10.15 -3.70
N ASP A 33 18.40 -9.44 -2.62
CA ASP A 33 17.36 -8.41 -2.61
C ASP A 33 17.91 -7.06 -3.05
N ALA A 34 17.02 -6.07 -3.18
CA ALA A 34 17.35 -4.70 -3.58
C ALA A 34 18.36 -3.99 -2.64
N HIS A 35 18.66 -4.57 -1.47
CA HIS A 35 19.55 -4.00 -0.46
C HIS A 35 20.91 -4.71 -0.38
N SER A 36 21.09 -5.79 -1.14
CA SER A 36 22.32 -6.57 -1.18
C SER A 36 23.38 -5.86 -2.04
N SER A 37 24.56 -5.60 -1.47
CA SER A 37 25.66 -5.01 -2.25
C SER A 37 26.07 -5.95 -3.38
N ILE A 38 25.98 -5.48 -4.65
CA ILE A 38 26.45 -6.22 -5.85
C ILE A 38 27.87 -6.76 -5.63
N GLN A 39 28.73 -5.98 -4.95
CA GLN A 39 30.11 -6.36 -4.71
C GLN A 39 30.22 -7.57 -3.78
N ILE A 40 29.36 -7.68 -2.76
CA ILE A 40 29.34 -8.84 -1.85
C ILE A 40 28.80 -10.07 -2.59
N ALA A 41 27.69 -9.91 -3.32
CA ALA A 41 27.11 -10.96 -4.15
C ALA A 41 28.14 -11.53 -5.16
N TYR A 42 28.90 -10.63 -5.79
CA TYR A 42 29.96 -10.98 -6.72
C TYR A 42 31.08 -11.78 -6.05
N GLN A 43 31.54 -11.37 -4.87
CA GLN A 43 32.57 -12.11 -4.12
C GLN A 43 32.10 -13.52 -3.73
N TRP A 44 30.83 -13.67 -3.35
CA TRP A 44 30.23 -14.97 -3.06
C TRP A 44 30.19 -15.88 -4.30
N CYS A 45 29.76 -15.34 -5.44
CA CYS A 45 29.75 -16.09 -6.69
C CYS A 45 31.16 -16.54 -7.11
N LEU A 46 32.17 -15.68 -6.96
CA LEU A 46 33.55 -16.03 -7.26
C LEU A 46 34.13 -17.08 -6.30
N ALA A 47 33.86 -16.96 -5.00
CA ALA A 47 34.30 -17.93 -4.01
C ALA A 47 33.69 -19.31 -4.31
N PHE A 48 32.40 -19.34 -4.65
CA PHE A 48 31.69 -20.55 -5.05
C PHE A 48 32.30 -21.18 -6.31
N LEU A 49 32.45 -20.41 -7.39
CA LEU A 49 33.02 -20.91 -8.64
C LEU A 49 34.43 -21.45 -8.40
N HIS A 50 35.28 -20.72 -7.67
CA HIS A 50 36.64 -21.16 -7.37
C HIS A 50 36.65 -22.48 -6.57
N GLN A 51 35.76 -22.65 -5.60
CA GLN A 51 35.72 -23.84 -4.75
C GLN A 51 35.16 -25.08 -5.47
N PHE A 52 34.23 -24.91 -6.41
CA PHE A 52 33.50 -26.01 -7.04
C PHE A 52 33.82 -26.25 -8.52
N THR A 53 34.81 -25.54 -9.10
CA THR A 53 35.27 -25.72 -10.50
C THR A 53 35.76 -27.13 -10.86
N GLN A 54 36.03 -28.01 -9.88
CA GLN A 54 36.48 -29.39 -10.11
C GLN A 54 35.37 -30.44 -9.98
N SER A 55 34.13 -30.03 -9.71
CA SER A 55 32.98 -30.95 -9.56
C SER A 55 32.01 -30.75 -10.72
N ASP A 56 31.87 -31.78 -11.56
CA ASP A 56 31.04 -31.75 -12.78
C ASP A 56 29.51 -31.71 -12.52
N GLN A 57 29.06 -31.52 -11.26
CA GLN A 57 27.66 -31.80 -10.86
C GLN A 57 27.04 -30.80 -9.87
N VAL A 58 27.54 -29.57 -9.78
CA VAL A 58 26.96 -28.55 -8.89
C VAL A 58 26.19 -27.51 -9.71
N SER A 59 24.98 -27.14 -9.29
CA SER A 59 24.24 -26.03 -9.91
C SER A 59 24.12 -24.85 -8.97
N LEU A 60 24.41 -23.65 -9.48
CA LEU A 60 24.22 -22.39 -8.74
C LEU A 60 22.97 -21.69 -9.26
N LEU A 61 22.02 -21.42 -8.38
CA LEU A 61 20.82 -20.64 -8.64
C LEU A 61 20.94 -19.28 -7.95
N ILE A 62 20.91 -18.20 -8.73
CA ILE A 62 20.92 -16.83 -8.22
C ILE A 62 19.55 -16.21 -8.46
N LEU A 63 18.88 -15.82 -7.37
CA LEU A 63 17.67 -15.00 -7.40
C LEU A 63 18.10 -13.56 -7.13
N ALA A 64 17.93 -12.67 -8.10
CA ALA A 64 18.34 -11.27 -7.97
C ALA A 64 17.27 -10.30 -8.46
N ASP A 65 17.20 -9.16 -7.77
CA ASP A 65 16.43 -7.99 -8.21
C ASP A 65 16.84 -7.54 -9.63
N PRO A 66 15.90 -7.17 -10.51
CA PRO A 66 16.17 -6.77 -11.90
C PRO A 66 17.22 -5.67 -12.05
N LEU A 67 17.29 -4.71 -11.11
CA LEU A 67 18.24 -3.60 -11.15
C LEU A 67 19.70 -4.05 -10.97
N HIS A 68 19.90 -5.18 -10.30
CA HIS A 68 21.22 -5.68 -9.94
C HIS A 68 21.72 -6.79 -10.88
N ILE A 69 20.80 -7.47 -11.59
CA ILE A 69 21.15 -8.64 -12.38
C ILE A 69 22.02 -8.31 -13.59
N GLY A 70 21.77 -7.18 -14.27
CA GLY A 70 22.57 -6.76 -15.42
C GLY A 70 24.03 -6.50 -15.05
N HIS A 71 24.27 -5.72 -13.99
CA HIS A 71 25.62 -5.42 -13.52
C HIS A 71 26.36 -6.65 -12.98
N LEU A 72 25.67 -7.53 -12.25
CA LEU A 72 26.25 -8.77 -11.76
C LEU A 72 26.62 -9.72 -12.90
N LEU A 73 25.74 -9.86 -13.90
CA LEU A 73 25.99 -10.66 -15.11
C LEU A 73 27.20 -10.15 -15.89
N ASP A 74 27.27 -8.86 -16.15
CA ASP A 74 28.42 -8.27 -16.87
C ASP A 74 29.74 -8.53 -16.15
N HIS A 75 29.76 -8.44 -14.82
CA HIS A 75 30.95 -8.72 -14.02
C HIS A 75 31.32 -10.21 -13.95
N LEU A 76 30.33 -11.09 -13.84
CA LEU A 76 30.55 -12.54 -13.84
C LEU A 76 31.01 -13.03 -15.21
N MET A 77 30.36 -12.62 -16.29
CA MET A 77 30.71 -13.05 -17.65
C MET A 77 32.13 -12.61 -18.05
N ASN A 78 32.49 -11.35 -17.80
CA ASN A 78 33.86 -10.86 -18.06
C ASN A 78 34.93 -11.65 -17.27
N LYS A 79 34.57 -12.21 -16.10
CA LYS A 79 35.49 -12.99 -15.28
C LYS A 79 35.52 -14.47 -15.67
N LEU A 80 34.39 -15.05 -16.03
CA LEU A 80 34.28 -16.41 -16.57
C LEU A 80 35.07 -16.56 -17.86
N GLU A 81 35.09 -15.54 -18.74
CA GLU A 81 35.93 -15.54 -19.95
C GLU A 81 37.45 -15.52 -19.64
N GLN A 82 37.84 -14.98 -18.48
CA GLN A 82 39.24 -14.93 -18.05
C GLN A 82 39.68 -16.20 -17.32
N LEU A 83 38.72 -16.99 -16.81
CA LEU A 83 38.97 -18.26 -16.16
C LEU A 83 38.91 -19.33 -17.26
N GLU A 84 40.04 -19.96 -17.60
CA GLU A 84 40.08 -21.09 -18.54
C GLU A 84 39.36 -22.30 -17.92
N LEU A 85 38.03 -22.27 -17.91
CA LEU A 85 37.20 -23.30 -17.30
C LEU A 85 37.26 -24.59 -18.13
N PRO A 86 37.32 -25.77 -17.48
CA PRO A 86 37.25 -27.03 -18.19
C PRO A 86 35.90 -27.18 -18.91
N ASN A 87 35.87 -27.95 -20.00
CA ASN A 87 34.66 -28.22 -20.81
C ASN A 87 33.50 -28.90 -20.03
N SER A 88 33.68 -29.21 -18.75
CA SER A 88 32.71 -29.83 -17.84
C SER A 88 32.19 -28.88 -16.75
N ALA A 89 32.23 -27.56 -17.00
CA ALA A 89 31.83 -26.55 -16.01
C ALA A 89 30.36 -26.71 -15.53
N PRO A 90 30.08 -26.35 -14.25
CA PRO A 90 28.76 -26.45 -13.65
C PRO A 90 27.69 -25.59 -14.36
N ASP A 91 26.44 -26.07 -14.36
CA ASP A 91 25.28 -25.33 -14.87
C ASP A 91 24.99 -24.11 -14.00
N LEU A 92 25.11 -22.90 -14.58
CA LEU A 92 24.75 -21.64 -13.94
C LEU A 92 23.36 -21.21 -14.41
N VAL A 93 22.39 -21.16 -13.49
CA VAL A 93 21.03 -20.73 -13.78
C VAL A 93 20.76 -19.42 -13.04
N ILE A 94 20.46 -18.36 -13.78
CA ILE A 94 20.20 -17.02 -13.24
C ILE A 94 18.75 -16.65 -13.55
N TRP A 95 18.00 -16.20 -12.54
CA TRP A 95 16.57 -15.92 -12.66
C TRP A 95 16.20 -14.53 -12.14
N SER A 96 15.31 -13.83 -12.86
CA SER A 96 14.73 -12.54 -12.49
C SER A 96 13.26 -12.47 -12.93
N GLU A 97 12.42 -11.79 -12.15
CA GLU A 97 10.97 -11.65 -12.40
C GLU A 97 10.62 -10.88 -13.68
N GLU A 98 11.46 -9.94 -14.16
CA GLU A 98 11.06 -9.00 -15.23
C GLU A 98 11.54 -9.35 -16.65
N ILE A 99 12.32 -10.42 -16.86
CA ILE A 99 12.80 -10.79 -18.21
C ILE A 99 11.63 -11.15 -19.15
N ALA A 100 10.45 -11.46 -18.61
CA ALA A 100 9.25 -11.79 -19.38
C ALA A 100 8.52 -10.59 -20.01
N GLU A 101 8.82 -9.34 -19.62
CA GLU A 101 8.06 -8.15 -20.07
C GLU A 101 8.91 -7.06 -20.76
N THR A 102 10.23 -7.25 -20.92
CA THR A 102 11.06 -6.27 -21.63
C THR A 102 10.93 -6.35 -23.16
N ASP A 103 10.70 -5.21 -23.81
CA ASP A 103 10.63 -5.04 -25.28
C ASP A 103 12.02 -4.97 -25.94
N GLU A 104 13.07 -5.50 -25.30
CA GLU A 104 14.45 -5.52 -25.83
C GLU A 104 14.84 -6.92 -26.37
N PRO A 105 14.83 -7.13 -27.70
CA PRO A 105 15.18 -8.41 -28.32
C PRO A 105 16.63 -8.82 -28.08
N ALA A 106 17.52 -7.87 -27.78
CA ALA A 106 18.96 -8.11 -27.65
C ALA A 106 19.34 -8.83 -26.35
N LEU A 107 18.66 -8.52 -25.24
CA LEU A 107 18.87 -9.19 -23.95
C LEU A 107 18.30 -10.61 -23.99
N TYR A 108 17.09 -10.75 -24.55
CA TYR A 108 16.43 -12.05 -24.74
C TYR A 108 17.20 -12.99 -25.67
N ALA A 109 17.77 -12.46 -26.78
CA ALA A 109 18.58 -13.24 -27.72
C ALA A 109 19.94 -13.67 -27.14
N ARG A 110 20.55 -12.86 -26.26
CA ARG A 110 21.80 -13.21 -25.58
C ARG A 110 21.59 -14.31 -24.53
N CYS A 111 20.47 -14.29 -23.81
CA CYS A 111 20.11 -15.37 -22.88
C CYS A 111 19.81 -16.70 -23.60
N LEU A 112 19.23 -16.67 -24.80
CA LEU A 112 18.93 -17.87 -25.59
C LEU A 112 20.16 -18.49 -26.26
N ALA A 113 21.18 -17.69 -26.61
CA ALA A 113 22.36 -18.18 -27.32
C ALA A 113 23.28 -19.10 -26.49
N TYR A 114 23.08 -19.17 -25.16
CA TYR A 114 23.92 -19.96 -24.26
C TYR A 114 23.24 -21.24 -23.71
N LEU A 115 21.94 -21.42 -23.95
CA LEU A 115 21.14 -22.53 -23.38
C LEU A 115 20.93 -23.73 -24.34
N ASP A 116 21.79 -23.91 -25.33
CA ASP A 116 21.78 -25.12 -26.17
C ASP A 116 22.79 -26.15 -25.63
N CYS A 117 22.39 -26.85 -24.56
CA CYS A 117 23.03 -28.08 -24.11
C CYS A 117 21.94 -29.10 -23.71
N ASN A 118 22.01 -30.28 -24.32
CA ASN A 118 21.03 -31.36 -24.21
C ASN A 118 20.89 -31.92 -22.79
N SER A 119 19.69 -31.88 -22.22
CA SER A 119 19.24 -32.94 -21.29
C SER A 119 17.71 -33.14 -21.37
N ARG A 120 17.31 -34.41 -21.37
CA ARG A 120 15.92 -34.88 -21.37
C ARG A 120 15.65 -35.45 -19.99
N ASP A 121 15.14 -34.68 -19.04
CA ASP A 121 14.65 -35.26 -17.77
C ASP A 121 13.45 -34.50 -17.20
N GLU A 122 12.58 -35.27 -16.55
CA GLU A 122 11.27 -34.85 -16.02
C GLU A 122 11.40 -33.98 -14.75
N ILE A 123 10.57 -32.92 -14.68
CA ILE A 123 10.50 -32.02 -13.52
C ILE A 123 9.61 -32.63 -12.43
N SER A 124 10.09 -32.66 -11.19
CA SER A 124 9.36 -33.27 -10.07
C SER A 124 8.25 -32.39 -9.50
N LEU A 125 7.17 -33.05 -9.08
CA LEU A 125 5.93 -32.44 -8.54
C LEU A 125 6.12 -31.50 -7.32
N PRO A 126 7.11 -31.68 -6.43
CA PRO A 126 7.36 -30.73 -5.34
C PRO A 126 7.81 -29.34 -5.81
N LEU A 127 8.59 -29.25 -6.88
CA LEU A 127 9.04 -27.97 -7.46
C LEU A 127 7.86 -27.20 -8.07
N LEU A 128 6.97 -27.91 -8.77
CA LEU A 128 5.72 -27.35 -9.27
C LEU A 128 4.81 -26.83 -8.14
N LYS A 129 4.75 -27.50 -6.99
CA LYS A 129 3.97 -27.02 -5.83
C LYS A 129 4.52 -25.74 -5.21
N ALA A 130 5.84 -25.58 -5.11
CA ALA A 130 6.47 -24.37 -4.59
C ALA A 130 6.22 -23.16 -5.52
N ILE A 131 6.27 -23.39 -6.83
CA ILE A 131 6.01 -22.38 -7.87
C ILE A 131 4.55 -21.91 -7.85
N PHE A 132 3.59 -22.84 -7.71
CA PHE A 132 2.16 -22.50 -7.75
C PHE A 132 1.63 -21.79 -6.49
N MET A 133 2.27 -21.97 -5.32
CA MET A 133 1.83 -21.33 -4.08
C MET A 133 2.18 -19.83 -4.00
N ASN A 134 3.12 -19.33 -4.81
CA ASN A 134 3.59 -17.95 -4.80
C ASN A 134 3.04 -17.05 -5.93
N LYS A 135 1.97 -17.45 -6.63
CA LYS A 135 1.31 -16.69 -7.72
C LYS A 135 2.26 -16.17 -8.82
N GLN A 136 3.21 -16.98 -9.28
CA GLN A 136 4.06 -16.65 -10.44
C GLN A 136 3.73 -17.53 -11.65
N VAL A 137 3.81 -16.96 -12.86
CA VAL A 137 3.58 -17.67 -14.12
C VAL A 137 4.88 -18.28 -14.62
N VAL A 138 4.86 -19.58 -14.94
CA VAL A 138 5.98 -20.26 -15.60
C VAL A 138 5.51 -20.83 -16.93
N CYS A 139 6.21 -20.49 -18.02
CA CYS A 139 6.00 -21.11 -19.32
C CYS A 139 6.91 -22.34 -19.48
N PHE A 140 6.32 -23.52 -19.55
CA PHE A 140 6.99 -24.72 -20.05
C PHE A 140 6.45 -25.07 -21.44
N LYS A 141 7.33 -25.50 -22.35
CA LYS A 141 6.92 -26.07 -23.64
C LYS A 141 6.88 -27.60 -23.53
N GLY A 142 5.72 -28.14 -23.16
CA GLY A 142 5.42 -29.57 -23.17
C GLY A 142 3.91 -29.82 -23.31
N LYS A 143 3.50 -30.86 -24.06
CA LYS A 143 2.09 -31.22 -24.26
C LYS A 143 1.50 -31.79 -22.96
N ALA A 144 0.42 -31.20 -22.44
CA ALA A 144 -0.34 -31.73 -21.30
C ALA A 144 -1.67 -32.38 -21.74
N THR A 145 -2.06 -33.50 -21.10
CA THR A 145 -3.34 -34.23 -21.31
C THR A 145 -4.27 -34.12 -20.09
N GLU A 146 -5.58 -34.25 -20.34
CA GLU A 146 -6.76 -33.77 -19.57
C GLU A 146 -7.02 -34.26 -18.12
N GLU A 147 -6.21 -35.10 -17.47
CA GLU A 147 -6.68 -35.85 -16.29
C GLU A 147 -6.53 -35.22 -14.90
N TRP A 148 -6.10 -33.97 -14.75
CA TRP A 148 -5.68 -33.43 -13.44
C TRP A 148 -6.69 -32.52 -12.71
N ILE A 149 -7.87 -32.22 -13.29
CA ILE A 149 -8.80 -31.21 -12.76
C ILE A 149 -10.09 -31.82 -12.18
N LYS A 150 -10.00 -32.81 -11.28
CA LYS A 150 -11.16 -33.37 -10.54
C LYS A 150 -10.67 -34.11 -9.28
N PRO A 151 -10.33 -33.48 -8.13
CA PRO A 151 -11.38 -33.18 -7.12
C PRO A 151 -10.96 -32.14 -6.02
N GLY A 152 -11.77 -31.11 -5.77
CA GLY A 152 -11.53 -30.24 -4.60
C GLY A 152 -12.67 -29.28 -4.21
N TYR A 153 -13.66 -29.09 -5.07
CA TYR A 153 -14.64 -28.00 -4.90
C TYR A 153 -15.99 -28.42 -4.31
N GLY A 154 -16.18 -29.70 -3.96
CA GLY A 154 -17.48 -30.22 -3.52
C GLY A 154 -17.89 -29.89 -2.08
N TYR A 155 -17.00 -29.35 -1.24
CA TYR A 155 -17.25 -29.25 0.21
C TYR A 155 -17.80 -27.90 0.68
N PHE A 156 -17.71 -26.84 -0.13
CA PHE A 156 -18.01 -25.48 0.33
C PHE A 156 -19.47 -25.03 0.11
N LEU A 157 -20.25 -25.74 -0.73
CA LEU A 157 -21.56 -25.27 -1.18
C LEU A 157 -22.75 -25.79 -0.35
N ASN A 158 -22.53 -26.68 0.63
CA ASN A 158 -23.62 -27.32 1.37
C ASN A 158 -24.06 -26.57 2.64
N HIS A 159 -23.49 -25.40 2.98
CA HIS A 159 -23.71 -24.75 4.29
C HIS A 159 -24.23 -23.30 4.25
N LEU A 160 -24.78 -22.84 3.12
CA LEU A 160 -25.44 -21.53 3.06
C LEU A 160 -26.97 -21.71 2.98
N THR A 161 -27.61 -21.78 4.14
CA THR A 161 -29.06 -21.59 4.28
C THR A 161 -29.32 -20.26 4.99
N ASP A 162 -30.35 -19.56 4.51
CA ASP A 162 -30.94 -18.32 5.06
C ASP A 162 -30.14 -17.02 4.88
N THR A 163 -30.03 -16.57 3.63
CA THR A 163 -30.71 -15.35 3.15
C THR A 163 -30.32 -15.13 1.69
N GLU A 164 -31.31 -14.88 0.84
CA GLU A 164 -31.13 -14.64 -0.60
C GLU A 164 -30.10 -13.53 -0.89
N THR A 165 -29.96 -12.57 0.03
CA THR A 165 -28.99 -11.47 -0.01
C THR A 165 -27.54 -11.93 0.16
N ALA A 166 -27.24 -12.82 1.11
CA ALA A 166 -25.88 -13.33 1.34
C ALA A 166 -25.40 -14.20 0.16
N TYR A 167 -26.31 -14.98 -0.42
CA TYR A 167 -26.06 -15.76 -1.64
C TYR A 167 -25.78 -14.87 -2.85
N ARG A 168 -26.57 -13.80 -3.03
CA ARG A 168 -26.38 -12.79 -4.08
C ARG A 168 -25.04 -12.05 -3.97
N GLN A 169 -24.61 -11.75 -2.75
CA GLN A 169 -23.35 -11.04 -2.49
C GLN A 169 -22.12 -11.93 -2.67
N ALA A 170 -22.18 -13.20 -2.26
CA ALA A 170 -21.11 -14.18 -2.49
C ALA A 170 -20.91 -14.47 -3.99
N LEU A 171 -21.99 -14.51 -4.78
CA LEU A 171 -21.91 -14.69 -6.24
C LEU A 171 -21.31 -13.48 -6.96
N PHE A 172 -21.59 -12.26 -6.48
CA PHE A 172 -21.02 -11.01 -7.01
C PHE A 172 -19.49 -10.95 -6.77
N GLU A 173 -19.04 -11.26 -5.55
CA GLU A 173 -17.62 -11.40 -5.19
C GLU A 173 -16.89 -12.44 -6.05
N LEU A 174 -17.52 -13.60 -6.25
CA LEU A 174 -16.95 -14.68 -7.04
C LEU A 174 -16.76 -14.28 -8.52
N TYR A 175 -17.73 -13.58 -9.09
CA TYR A 175 -17.67 -13.08 -10.47
C TYR A 175 -16.59 -12.01 -10.66
N HIS A 176 -16.47 -11.08 -9.72
CA HIS A 176 -15.44 -10.04 -9.73
C HIS A 176 -14.02 -10.61 -9.65
N ARG A 177 -13.83 -11.73 -8.93
CA ARG A 177 -12.56 -12.47 -8.86
C ARG A 177 -12.27 -13.25 -10.14
N LEU A 178 -13.29 -13.85 -10.77
CA LEU A 178 -13.13 -14.60 -12.02
C LEU A 178 -12.75 -13.71 -13.21
N LEU A 179 -13.27 -12.48 -13.27
CA LEU A 179 -12.91 -11.49 -14.30
C LEU A 179 -11.47 -10.95 -14.16
N LYS A 180 -10.93 -10.91 -12.94
CA LYS A 180 -9.52 -10.57 -12.68
C LYS A 180 -8.55 -11.69 -13.10
N LEU A 181 -9.00 -12.95 -13.13
CA LEU A 181 -8.12 -14.12 -13.25
C LEU A 181 -8.11 -14.80 -14.63
N TYR A 182 -9.07 -14.52 -15.52
CA TYR A 182 -9.16 -15.21 -16.82
C TYR A 182 -9.40 -14.27 -18.02
N PRO A 183 -8.78 -14.53 -19.19
CA PRO A 183 -9.11 -13.83 -20.42
C PRO A 183 -10.57 -14.07 -20.85
N ARG A 184 -11.28 -13.00 -21.27
CA ARG A 184 -12.72 -12.95 -21.66
C ARG A 184 -13.25 -14.15 -22.47
N LYS A 185 -12.43 -14.81 -23.28
CA LYS A 185 -12.83 -15.91 -24.18
C LYS A 185 -13.10 -17.24 -23.46
N LEU A 186 -12.52 -17.47 -22.28
CA LEU A 186 -12.69 -18.71 -21.50
C LEU A 186 -13.95 -18.70 -20.64
N ALA A 187 -14.29 -17.56 -20.03
CA ALA A 187 -15.52 -17.38 -19.26
C ALA A 187 -16.78 -17.53 -20.13
N SER A 188 -16.77 -16.94 -21.33
CA SER A 188 -17.88 -17.06 -22.30
C SER A 188 -18.09 -18.51 -22.78
N ASN A 189 -17.01 -19.26 -23.01
CA ASN A 189 -17.09 -20.66 -23.43
C ASN A 189 -17.56 -21.61 -22.32
N TYR A 190 -17.28 -21.28 -21.06
CA TYR A 190 -17.75 -22.05 -19.92
C TYR A 190 -19.26 -21.86 -19.68
N LEU A 191 -19.75 -20.61 -19.79
CA LEU A 191 -21.17 -20.29 -19.63
C LEU A 191 -22.03 -20.81 -20.79
N ALA A 192 -21.51 -20.77 -22.03
CA ALA A 192 -22.19 -21.35 -23.20
C ALA A 192 -22.37 -22.88 -23.11
N LYS A 193 -21.56 -23.56 -22.29
CA LYS A 193 -21.61 -25.01 -22.11
C LYS A 193 -22.43 -25.46 -20.89
N ASN A 194 -22.91 -24.54 -20.05
CA ASN A 194 -23.60 -24.87 -18.79
C ASN A 194 -24.90 -24.03 -18.62
N PRO A 195 -25.94 -24.30 -19.43
CA PRO A 195 -27.15 -23.45 -19.54
C PRO A 195 -28.12 -23.48 -18.34
N HIS A 196 -27.79 -24.19 -17.26
CA HIS A 196 -28.64 -24.31 -16.07
C HIS A 196 -28.29 -23.32 -14.94
N PHE A 197 -27.29 -22.45 -15.15
CA PHE A 197 -26.99 -21.34 -14.24
C PHE A 197 -27.90 -20.14 -14.56
N THR A 198 -29.08 -20.08 -13.94
CA THR A 198 -29.93 -18.87 -13.91
C THR A 198 -29.60 -18.05 -12.66
N LEU A 199 -28.86 -16.95 -12.85
CA LEU A 199 -28.49 -15.96 -11.82
C LEU A 199 -29.57 -14.86 -11.66
N PRO A 200 -29.78 -14.30 -10.46
CA PRO A 200 -30.73 -13.21 -10.26
C PRO A 200 -30.03 -11.83 -10.22
N PHE A 201 -29.56 -11.33 -11.36
CA PHE A 201 -29.28 -9.90 -11.59
C PHE A 201 -29.39 -9.57 -13.09
N GLU A 202 -30.45 -8.86 -13.48
CA GLU A 202 -30.68 -8.35 -14.84
C GLU A 202 -29.87 -7.08 -15.18
N ILE A 203 -28.99 -6.61 -14.29
CA ILE A 203 -28.24 -5.36 -14.52
C ILE A 203 -27.07 -5.57 -15.50
N GLU A 204 -26.41 -6.74 -15.54
CA GLU A 204 -25.35 -6.98 -16.53
C GLU A 204 -25.85 -7.46 -17.90
N LEU A 205 -27.09 -7.93 -18.02
CA LEU A 205 -27.61 -8.45 -19.29
C LEU A 205 -28.26 -7.40 -20.20
N ASN A 206 -28.32 -6.12 -19.79
CA ASN A 206 -28.92 -5.10 -20.65
C ASN A 206 -28.25 -3.71 -20.65
N ILE A 207 -27.10 -3.47 -20.00
CA ILE A 207 -26.42 -2.16 -20.15
C ILE A 207 -26.10 -1.87 -21.63
N GLN A 208 -25.77 -2.92 -22.41
CA GLN A 208 -25.55 -2.80 -23.86
C GLN A 208 -26.81 -2.42 -24.65
N SER A 209 -28.00 -2.65 -24.10
CA SER A 209 -29.27 -2.31 -24.76
C SER A 209 -29.92 -1.05 -24.18
N PHE A 210 -29.36 -0.48 -23.09
CA PHE A 210 -29.88 0.76 -22.54
C PHE A 210 -29.79 1.84 -23.61
N SER A 211 -30.92 2.51 -23.83
CA SER A 211 -30.88 3.77 -24.53
C SER A 211 -30.04 4.76 -23.71
N PRO A 212 -29.42 5.78 -24.33
CA PRO A 212 -28.75 6.86 -23.62
C PRO A 212 -29.60 7.48 -22.49
N THR A 213 -30.93 7.52 -22.67
CA THR A 213 -31.90 8.03 -21.69
C THR A 213 -32.07 7.10 -20.49
N ASP A 214 -32.16 5.79 -20.72
CA ASP A 214 -32.32 4.80 -19.65
C ASP A 214 -31.05 4.72 -18.80
N PHE A 215 -29.90 4.71 -19.47
CA PHE A 215 -28.59 4.77 -18.82
C PHE A 215 -28.46 6.00 -17.93
N ARG A 216 -28.83 7.17 -18.45
CA ARG A 216 -28.84 8.42 -17.70
C ARG A 216 -29.72 8.34 -16.46
N THR A 217 -30.96 7.87 -16.63
CA THR A 217 -31.94 7.79 -15.54
C THR A 217 -31.46 6.88 -14.42
N GLN A 218 -30.91 5.72 -14.76
CA GLN A 218 -30.39 4.79 -13.76
C GLN A 218 -29.15 5.33 -13.04
N THR A 219 -28.20 5.89 -13.78
CA THR A 219 -26.99 6.44 -13.17
C THR A 219 -27.31 7.63 -12.25
N MET A 220 -28.32 8.43 -12.61
CA MET A 220 -28.82 9.51 -11.77
C MET A 220 -29.53 9.01 -10.52
N GLY A 221 -30.35 7.96 -10.62
CA GLY A 221 -30.95 7.32 -9.45
C GLY A 221 -29.90 6.80 -8.46
N ILE A 222 -28.80 6.21 -8.96
CA ILE A 222 -27.67 5.75 -8.14
C ILE A 222 -26.98 6.94 -7.45
N TYR A 223 -26.70 8.01 -8.19
CA TYR A 223 -26.06 9.21 -7.67
C TYR A 223 -26.93 9.95 -6.63
N GLU A 224 -28.23 10.12 -6.88
CA GLU A 224 -29.16 10.78 -5.96
C GLU A 224 -29.37 9.99 -4.66
N GLN A 225 -29.13 8.67 -4.68
CA GLN A 225 -29.11 7.81 -3.50
C GLN A 225 -27.78 7.90 -2.72
N GLY A 226 -26.80 8.69 -3.18
CA GLY A 226 -25.51 8.89 -2.52
C GLY A 226 -24.40 7.93 -2.96
N TYR A 227 -24.67 7.02 -3.92
CA TYR A 227 -23.68 6.07 -4.45
C TYR A 227 -22.85 6.70 -5.57
N VAL A 228 -22.09 7.74 -5.21
CA VAL A 228 -21.39 8.62 -6.17
C VAL A 228 -20.32 7.87 -6.96
N LYS A 229 -19.58 6.94 -6.33
CA LYS A 229 -18.50 6.19 -6.99
C LYS A 229 -19.05 5.15 -7.96
N GLU A 230 -20.13 4.49 -7.59
CA GLU A 230 -20.83 3.49 -8.38
C GLU A 230 -21.44 4.13 -9.62
N ALA A 231 -22.07 5.31 -9.45
CA ALA A 231 -22.56 6.11 -10.57
C ALA A 231 -21.42 6.49 -11.53
N ALA A 232 -20.26 6.89 -11.00
CA ALA A 232 -19.09 7.21 -11.81
C ALA A 232 -18.53 5.99 -12.53
N MET A 233 -18.39 4.83 -11.88
CA MET A 233 -17.93 3.59 -12.51
C MET A 233 -18.88 3.13 -13.62
N LEU A 234 -20.18 3.22 -13.40
CA LEU A 234 -21.19 2.88 -14.38
C LEU A 234 -21.07 3.77 -15.63
N LEU A 235 -20.84 5.08 -15.44
CA LEU A 235 -20.56 6.04 -16.53
C LEU A 235 -19.35 5.62 -17.36
N VAL A 236 -18.31 5.13 -16.71
CA VAL A 236 -17.03 4.77 -17.35
C VAL A 236 -17.16 3.49 -18.13
N TYR A 237 -17.84 2.51 -17.54
CA TYR A 237 -18.19 1.28 -18.21
C TYR A 237 -19.01 1.57 -19.48
N TRP A 238 -20.02 2.43 -19.38
CA TRP A 238 -20.84 2.79 -20.54
C TRP A 238 -20.04 3.53 -21.60
N ALA A 239 -19.18 4.47 -21.19
CA ALA A 239 -18.30 5.19 -22.10
C ALA A 239 -17.37 4.25 -22.88
N GLN A 240 -16.77 3.27 -22.22
CA GLN A 240 -15.90 2.28 -22.88
C GLN A 240 -16.61 1.41 -23.92
N ASN A 241 -17.90 1.14 -23.71
CA ASN A 241 -18.68 0.23 -24.57
C ASN A 241 -19.53 0.96 -25.63
N HIS A 242 -19.75 2.27 -25.47
CA HIS A 242 -20.57 3.09 -26.37
C HIS A 242 -19.85 4.39 -26.80
N PRO A 243 -18.67 4.30 -27.46
CA PRO A 243 -17.84 5.46 -27.79
C PRO A 243 -18.57 6.52 -28.65
N LEU A 244 -19.50 6.10 -29.52
CA LEU A 244 -20.32 7.01 -30.34
C LEU A 244 -21.54 7.58 -29.61
N GLY A 245 -21.96 6.96 -28.50
CA GLY A 245 -23.08 7.43 -27.68
C GLY A 245 -22.70 8.52 -26.68
N ILE A 246 -21.41 8.63 -26.36
CA ILE A 246 -20.86 9.61 -25.40
C ILE A 246 -21.20 11.05 -25.79
N SER A 247 -21.09 11.43 -27.08
CA SER A 247 -21.47 12.78 -27.53
C SER A 247 -22.95 13.06 -27.24
N ALA A 248 -23.86 12.14 -27.58
CA ALA A 248 -25.29 12.31 -27.32
C ALA A 248 -25.65 12.41 -25.83
N VAL A 249 -24.84 11.81 -24.95
CA VAL A 249 -24.99 11.86 -23.49
C VAL A 249 -24.42 13.14 -22.88
N ILE A 250 -23.46 13.79 -23.56
CA ILE A 250 -22.65 14.89 -23.03
C ILE A 250 -23.00 16.24 -23.64
N ASP A 251 -23.53 16.26 -24.86
CA ASP A 251 -24.04 17.46 -25.54
C ASP A 251 -25.18 18.16 -24.76
N ASN A 252 -25.54 17.67 -23.57
CA ASN A 252 -26.60 18.23 -22.77
C ASN A 252 -26.36 18.47 -21.27
N ASN A 253 -25.25 18.13 -20.58
CA ASN A 253 -25.23 18.36 -19.10
C ASN A 253 -23.89 18.47 -18.35
N ASN A 254 -23.82 19.53 -17.52
CA ASN A 254 -22.95 19.70 -16.33
C ASN A 254 -23.03 18.55 -15.30
N PHE A 255 -24.04 17.67 -15.43
CA PHE A 255 -24.35 16.58 -14.51
C PHE A 255 -23.28 15.48 -14.46
N TRP A 256 -22.77 15.03 -15.61
CA TRP A 256 -21.77 13.95 -15.63
C TRP A 256 -20.43 14.41 -15.08
N LEU A 257 -20.05 15.65 -15.42
CA LEU A 257 -18.92 16.33 -14.81
C LEU A 257 -19.12 16.46 -13.30
N LYS A 258 -20.34 16.73 -12.84
CA LYS A 258 -20.67 16.75 -11.41
C LYS A 258 -20.46 15.39 -10.76
N ILE A 259 -20.99 14.29 -11.33
CA ILE A 259 -20.77 12.93 -10.80
C ILE A 259 -19.28 12.62 -10.71
N LEU A 260 -18.53 12.89 -11.77
CA LEU A 260 -17.10 12.59 -11.83
C LEU A 260 -16.27 13.45 -10.86
N LYS A 261 -16.58 14.75 -10.76
CA LYS A 261 -15.97 15.68 -9.78
C LYS A 261 -16.30 15.26 -8.34
N ASP A 262 -17.54 14.86 -8.08
CA ASP A 262 -17.97 14.41 -6.76
C ASP A 262 -17.36 13.04 -6.39
N ALA A 263 -17.15 12.17 -7.37
CA ALA A 263 -16.55 10.84 -7.18
C ALA A 263 -15.04 10.90 -6.92
N ARG A 264 -14.36 11.97 -7.36
CA ARG A 264 -12.90 12.14 -7.28
C ARG A 264 -12.15 10.95 -7.87
N LEU A 265 -12.56 10.51 -9.06
CA LEU A 265 -11.95 9.37 -9.75
C LEU A 265 -11.22 9.85 -11.01
N TYR A 266 -9.90 9.95 -10.91
CA TYR A 266 -9.00 10.37 -12.00
C TYR A 266 -9.00 9.42 -13.22
N GLU A 267 -8.74 8.13 -12.99
CA GLU A 267 -8.63 7.14 -14.09
C GLU A 267 -9.93 7.00 -14.91
N PRO A 268 -11.11 6.93 -14.28
CA PRO A 268 -12.34 6.84 -15.03
C PRO A 268 -12.67 8.15 -15.80
N LEU A 269 -12.24 9.31 -15.28
CA LEU A 269 -12.26 10.58 -16.00
C LEU A 269 -11.36 10.56 -17.23
N LYS A 270 -10.12 10.10 -17.13
CA LYS A 270 -9.16 9.99 -18.25
C LYS A 270 -9.71 9.15 -19.41
N ILE A 271 -10.38 8.04 -19.09
CA ILE A 271 -11.01 7.15 -20.08
C ILE A 271 -12.17 7.85 -20.79
N ILE A 272 -13.04 8.51 -20.03
CA ILE A 272 -14.18 9.26 -20.56
C ILE A 272 -13.68 10.44 -21.42
N ASN A 273 -12.71 11.20 -20.93
CA ASN A 273 -12.20 12.41 -21.59
C ASN A 273 -11.53 12.09 -22.93
N LYS A 274 -10.74 10.99 -22.98
CA LYS A 274 -10.15 10.47 -24.22
C LYS A 274 -11.19 10.16 -25.29
N HIS A 275 -12.41 9.75 -24.92
CA HIS A 275 -13.48 9.47 -25.86
C HIS A 275 -14.30 10.72 -26.24
N ILE A 276 -14.50 11.65 -25.29
CA ILE A 276 -15.21 12.91 -25.54
C ILE A 276 -14.44 13.81 -26.49
N ASN A 277 -13.12 13.92 -26.30
CA ASN A 277 -12.34 15.03 -26.81
C ASN A 277 -11.40 14.67 -27.97
N ALA A 278 -11.65 13.56 -28.68
CA ALA A 278 -10.93 13.25 -29.91
C ALA A 278 -10.98 14.41 -30.94
N ASN A 279 -11.98 15.30 -30.84
CA ASN A 279 -12.13 16.49 -31.69
C ASN A 279 -11.77 17.82 -31.00
N ASN A 280 -11.51 17.85 -29.68
CA ASN A 280 -11.05 19.06 -28.98
C ASN A 280 -10.11 18.72 -27.80
N PRO A 281 -8.81 18.45 -28.05
CA PRO A 281 -7.85 18.10 -27.01
C PRO A 281 -7.63 19.20 -25.96
N GLU A 282 -7.98 20.46 -26.26
CA GLU A 282 -7.82 21.59 -25.32
C GLU A 282 -8.74 21.44 -24.10
N ASN A 283 -9.99 21.02 -24.32
CA ASN A 283 -10.96 20.81 -23.25
C ASN A 283 -10.60 19.61 -22.38
N GLU A 284 -9.94 18.60 -22.95
CA GLU A 284 -9.47 17.43 -22.23
C GLU A 284 -8.45 17.83 -21.16
N PHE A 285 -7.39 18.51 -21.59
CA PHE A 285 -6.33 18.97 -20.71
C PHE A 285 -6.84 19.99 -19.69
N LEU A 286 -7.77 20.87 -20.08
CA LEU A 286 -8.35 21.86 -19.16
C LEU A 286 -9.12 21.17 -18.03
N LEU A 287 -10.02 20.25 -18.35
CA LEU A 287 -10.78 19.52 -17.35
C LEU A 287 -9.87 18.68 -16.44
N LEU A 288 -8.88 18.00 -17.04
CA LEU A 288 -7.91 17.22 -16.29
C LEU A 288 -7.13 18.09 -15.30
N ALA A 289 -6.68 19.27 -15.72
CA ALA A 289 -5.99 20.22 -14.86
C ALA A 289 -6.86 20.69 -13.68
N GLU A 290 -8.16 20.95 -13.90
CA GLU A 290 -9.08 21.30 -12.82
C GLU A 290 -9.23 20.18 -11.78
N ILE A 291 -9.33 18.94 -12.23
CA ILE A 291 -9.44 17.76 -11.34
C ILE A 291 -8.14 17.57 -10.58
N LEU A 292 -7.00 17.66 -11.25
CA LEU A 292 -5.68 17.58 -10.64
C LEU A 292 -5.48 18.66 -9.56
N ILE A 293 -6.00 19.89 -9.76
CA ILE A 293 -6.06 20.90 -8.69
C ILE A 293 -6.88 20.41 -7.50
N GLN A 294 -8.07 19.84 -7.75
CA GLN A 294 -8.96 19.36 -6.68
C GLN A 294 -8.37 18.18 -5.90
N GLU A 295 -7.58 17.35 -6.57
CA GLU A 295 -6.85 16.22 -5.98
C GLU A 295 -5.53 16.64 -5.33
N GLY A 296 -5.10 17.90 -5.55
CA GLY A 296 -3.86 18.44 -5.00
C GLY A 296 -2.59 18.06 -5.76
N ASN A 297 -2.71 17.45 -6.95
CA ASN A 297 -1.61 17.14 -7.88
C ASN A 297 -1.33 18.35 -8.78
N ILE A 298 -0.77 19.39 -8.18
CA ILE A 298 -0.69 20.74 -8.78
C ILE A 298 0.34 20.79 -9.90
N GLU A 299 1.43 20.04 -9.79
CA GLU A 299 2.50 19.96 -10.78
C GLU A 299 1.97 19.42 -12.12
N GLU A 300 1.22 18.33 -12.08
CA GLU A 300 0.58 17.76 -13.27
C GLU A 300 -0.52 18.69 -13.79
N ALA A 301 -1.25 19.40 -12.91
CA ALA A 301 -2.22 20.40 -13.32
C ALA A 301 -1.55 21.54 -14.13
N VAL A 302 -0.41 22.05 -13.66
CA VAL A 302 0.40 23.07 -14.37
C VAL A 302 0.80 22.58 -15.76
N GLN A 303 1.28 21.34 -15.87
CA GLN A 303 1.65 20.75 -17.17
C GLN A 303 0.43 20.67 -18.11
N ASN A 304 -0.73 20.29 -17.60
CA ASN A 304 -1.94 20.19 -18.41
C ASN A 304 -2.46 21.58 -18.84
N TYR A 305 -2.48 22.59 -17.94
CA TYR A 305 -2.79 23.96 -18.33
C TYR A 305 -1.83 24.50 -19.40
N HIS A 306 -0.54 24.19 -19.30
CA HIS A 306 0.44 24.55 -20.32
C HIS A 306 0.13 23.89 -21.67
N LYS A 307 -0.31 22.63 -21.70
CA LYS A 307 -0.77 21.96 -22.92
C LYS A 307 -1.98 22.68 -23.53
N VAL A 308 -2.97 23.09 -22.73
CA VAL A 308 -4.12 23.88 -23.22
C VAL A 308 -3.64 25.18 -23.87
N LEU A 309 -2.80 25.94 -23.18
CA LEU A 309 -2.29 27.23 -23.66
C LEU A 309 -1.39 27.10 -24.90
N SER A 310 -0.74 25.94 -25.10
CA SER A 310 0.03 25.65 -26.31
C SER A 310 -0.85 25.39 -27.54
N ILE A 311 -2.06 24.86 -27.33
CA ILE A 311 -3.07 24.63 -28.37
C ILE A 311 -3.81 25.94 -28.66
N ASN A 312 -4.22 26.63 -27.60
CA ASN A 312 -5.00 27.87 -27.66
C ASN A 312 -4.48 28.88 -26.61
N PRO A 313 -3.59 29.80 -27.03
CA PRO A 313 -3.02 30.81 -26.13
C PRO A 313 -4.03 31.80 -25.53
N TYR A 314 -5.26 31.84 -26.05
CA TYR A 314 -6.32 32.74 -25.61
C TYR A 314 -7.36 32.06 -24.71
N GLU A 315 -7.18 30.78 -24.35
CA GLU A 315 -8.08 30.08 -23.44
C GLU A 315 -7.97 30.66 -22.02
N MET A 316 -8.93 31.52 -21.67
CA MET A 316 -8.91 32.32 -20.45
C MET A 316 -8.95 31.45 -19.19
N ASN A 317 -9.70 30.34 -19.20
CA ASN A 317 -9.79 29.45 -18.04
C ASN A 317 -8.45 28.77 -17.77
N ALA A 318 -7.74 28.37 -18.83
CA ALA A 318 -6.42 27.77 -18.69
C ALA A 318 -5.39 28.76 -18.14
N LYS A 319 -5.45 30.03 -18.57
CA LYS A 319 -4.57 31.07 -18.05
C LYS A 319 -4.80 31.33 -16.56
N VAL A 320 -6.06 31.51 -16.15
CA VAL A 320 -6.43 31.71 -14.74
C VAL A 320 -6.06 30.49 -13.90
N GLY A 321 -6.33 29.28 -14.41
CA GLY A 321 -5.98 28.03 -13.75
C GLY A 321 -4.47 27.84 -13.59
N PHE A 322 -3.69 28.15 -14.63
CA PHE A 322 -2.22 28.12 -14.60
C PHE A 322 -1.64 29.09 -13.57
N GLU A 323 -2.12 30.34 -13.55
CA GLU A 323 -1.69 31.34 -12.57
C GLU A 323 -2.02 30.91 -11.14
N LYS A 324 -3.23 30.36 -10.92
CA LYS A 324 -3.64 29.79 -9.63
C LYS A 324 -2.76 28.62 -9.22
N ALA A 325 -2.50 27.67 -10.11
CA ALA A 325 -1.68 26.50 -9.83
C ALA A 325 -0.24 26.89 -9.48
N ASN A 326 0.36 27.84 -10.22
CA ASN A 326 1.69 28.35 -9.89
C ASN A 326 1.74 29.10 -8.56
N LEU A 327 0.69 29.84 -8.21
CA LEU A 327 0.60 30.48 -6.89
C LEU A 327 0.56 29.43 -5.77
N ILE A 328 -0.15 28.32 -5.97
CA ILE A 328 -0.17 27.20 -5.03
C ILE A 328 1.23 26.58 -4.93
N LEU A 329 1.89 26.25 -6.06
CA LEU A 329 3.25 25.70 -6.05
C LEU A 329 4.24 26.62 -5.35
N LYS A 330 4.19 27.93 -5.62
CA LYS A 330 5.04 28.91 -4.96
C LYS A 330 4.82 28.89 -3.44
N ARG A 331 3.57 28.90 -2.98
CA ARG A 331 3.24 28.83 -1.56
C ARG A 331 3.71 27.52 -0.93
N ARG A 332 3.56 26.38 -1.64
CA ARG A 332 4.06 25.07 -1.20
C ARG A 332 5.58 25.03 -1.10
N SER A 333 6.31 25.64 -2.03
CA SER A 333 7.77 25.70 -1.99
C SER A 333 8.33 26.52 -0.82
N GLU A 334 7.49 27.34 -0.19
CA GLU A 334 7.82 28.10 1.02
C GLU A 334 7.52 27.31 2.31
N ILE A 335 6.82 26.16 2.21
CA ILE A 335 6.50 25.32 3.35
C ILE A 335 7.63 24.28 3.50
N PRO A 336 8.31 24.21 4.66
CA PRO A 336 9.35 23.22 4.90
C PRO A 336 8.77 21.79 4.95
N PRO A 337 9.60 20.74 4.87
CA PRO A 337 9.14 19.38 5.14
C PRO A 337 8.48 19.29 6.52
N ILE A 338 7.23 18.80 6.58
CA ILE A 338 6.55 18.56 7.87
C ILE A 338 6.45 17.06 8.10
N PHE A 339 7.20 16.55 9.07
CA PHE A 339 7.06 15.18 9.53
C PHE A 339 6.33 15.12 10.87
N LEU A 340 5.23 14.36 10.92
CA LEU A 340 4.44 14.08 12.11
C LEU A 340 4.54 12.60 12.48
N ASN A 341 5.38 12.28 13.45
CA ASN A 341 5.43 10.93 14.02
C ASN A 341 4.45 10.83 15.19
N GLY A 342 3.52 9.88 15.17
CA GLY A 342 2.51 9.75 16.23
C GLY A 342 2.62 8.44 16.99
N ILE A 343 3.02 8.43 18.25
CA ILE A 343 3.12 7.20 19.04
C ILE A 343 1.84 7.00 19.86
N GLY A 344 1.23 5.81 19.75
CA GLY A 344 0.08 5.45 20.59
C GLY A 344 -1.26 6.09 20.21
N ASN A 345 -1.52 6.29 18.91
CA ASN A 345 -2.75 6.94 18.42
C ASN A 345 -3.03 8.33 19.06
N PRO A 346 -2.10 9.29 18.97
CA PRO A 346 -2.19 10.61 19.62
C PRO A 346 -2.99 11.62 18.77
N ALA A 347 -4.03 11.15 18.07
CA ALA A 347 -4.75 11.90 17.04
C ALA A 347 -3.89 12.41 15.86
N SER A 348 -2.75 11.77 15.58
CA SER A 348 -1.86 12.16 14.47
C SER A 348 -2.55 12.16 13.11
N GLU A 349 -3.50 11.24 12.87
CA GLU A 349 -4.30 11.23 11.64
C GLU A 349 -5.15 12.49 11.49
N TYR A 350 -5.88 12.88 12.55
CA TYR A 350 -6.70 14.10 12.57
C TYR A 350 -5.84 15.34 12.33
N ILE A 351 -4.73 15.45 13.06
CA ILE A 351 -3.81 16.58 12.95
C ILE A 351 -3.18 16.63 11.56
N SER A 352 -2.78 15.50 10.98
CA SER A 352 -2.24 15.44 9.61
C SER A 352 -3.24 15.97 8.58
N ILE A 353 -4.54 15.62 8.72
CA ILE A 353 -5.60 16.09 7.82
C ILE A 353 -5.85 17.57 8.00
N LEU A 354 -5.87 18.04 9.25
CA LEU A 354 -6.05 19.45 9.58
C LEU A 354 -4.91 20.30 9.03
N LEU A 355 -3.65 19.88 9.22
CA LEU A 355 -2.46 20.53 8.69
C LEU A 355 -2.43 20.52 7.16
N SER A 356 -2.61 19.36 6.54
CA SER A 356 -2.62 19.21 5.08
C SER A 356 -3.66 20.11 4.42
N ARG A 357 -4.91 20.09 4.92
CA ARG A 357 -5.97 20.94 4.35
C ARG A 357 -5.76 22.41 4.66
N GLY A 358 -5.29 22.75 5.85
CA GLY A 358 -5.13 24.14 6.24
C GLY A 358 -3.95 24.82 5.55
N LEU A 359 -2.87 24.09 5.30
CA LEU A 359 -1.71 24.55 4.55
C LEU A 359 -1.86 24.35 3.03
N ASP A 360 -2.87 23.60 2.58
CA ASP A 360 -3.06 23.19 1.19
C ASP A 360 -1.84 22.44 0.63
N ILE A 361 -1.36 21.44 1.37
CA ILE A 361 -0.23 20.57 1.02
C ILE A 361 -0.67 19.09 0.98
N PRO A 362 -0.12 18.26 0.07
CA PRO A 362 -0.41 16.84 0.02
C PRO A 362 0.12 16.12 1.26
N ARG A 363 -0.49 14.96 1.54
CA ARG A 363 0.01 14.00 2.54
C ARG A 363 0.70 12.83 1.84
N MET A 364 1.73 12.30 2.47
CA MET A 364 2.37 11.06 2.08
C MET A 364 2.74 10.22 3.31
N SER A 365 3.16 8.98 3.08
CA SER A 365 3.87 8.17 4.08
C SER A 365 5.32 8.07 3.64
N ILE A 366 6.22 7.98 4.63
CA ILE A 366 7.65 7.73 4.43
C ILE A 366 8.05 6.35 4.97
N SER A 367 7.09 5.44 5.14
CA SER A 367 7.35 4.07 5.61
C SER A 367 6.72 3.05 4.68
N SER A 368 7.16 1.79 4.80
CA SER A 368 6.68 0.68 3.96
C SER A 368 5.23 0.23 4.22
N GLY A 369 4.47 0.93 5.08
CA GLY A 369 3.03 0.73 5.21
C GLY A 369 2.53 0.59 6.64
N ILE A 370 1.47 -0.21 6.80
CA ILE A 370 0.72 -0.36 8.06
C ILE A 370 1.32 -1.52 8.86
N GLY A 371 2.14 -1.19 9.85
CA GLY A 371 2.73 -2.15 10.79
C GLY A 371 2.62 -1.62 12.21
N ILE A 372 2.25 -2.49 13.14
CA ILE A 372 2.22 -2.19 14.59
C ILE A 372 3.65 -2.25 15.18
N PHE A 373 4.61 -2.78 14.42
CA PHE A 373 5.99 -3.01 14.87
C PHE A 373 7.00 -2.53 13.83
N GLU A 374 8.09 -1.93 14.32
CA GLU A 374 9.31 -1.49 13.61
C GLU A 374 9.12 -1.16 12.13
N LEU A 375 8.36 -0.10 11.87
CA LEU A 375 8.33 0.50 10.54
C LEU A 375 9.70 1.07 10.21
N VAL A 376 10.20 0.75 9.01
CA VAL A 376 11.44 1.29 8.47
C VAL A 376 11.11 2.42 7.51
N VAL A 377 11.89 3.50 7.58
CA VAL A 377 11.80 4.61 6.63
C VAL A 377 12.10 4.14 5.21
N ASP A 378 11.20 4.46 4.28
CA ASP A 378 11.49 4.45 2.84
C ASP A 378 12.27 5.72 2.48
N VAL A 379 13.57 5.56 2.23
CA VAL A 379 14.51 6.66 1.93
C VAL A 379 14.06 7.48 0.71
N TYR A 380 13.48 6.84 -0.30
CA TYR A 380 13.01 7.55 -1.49
C TYR A 380 11.83 8.47 -1.19
N SER A 381 10.88 8.00 -0.38
CA SER A 381 9.78 8.84 0.10
C SER A 381 10.26 9.93 1.06
N LEU A 382 11.26 9.64 1.90
CA LEU A 382 11.88 10.65 2.77
C LEU A 382 12.60 11.74 1.96
N GLU A 383 13.29 11.38 0.88
CA GLU A 383 13.92 12.33 -0.04
C GLU A 383 12.91 13.27 -0.70
N LYS A 384 11.74 12.74 -1.09
CA LYS A 384 10.64 13.56 -1.59
C LYS A 384 10.09 14.48 -0.51
N LEU A 385 9.91 13.98 0.71
CA LEU A 385 9.48 14.81 1.84
C LEU A 385 10.44 15.98 2.03
N ALA A 386 11.75 15.72 2.06
CA ALA A 386 12.79 16.72 2.31
C ALA A 386 12.80 17.91 1.33
N GLN A 387 12.15 17.79 0.17
CA GLN A 387 11.98 18.88 -0.79
C GLN A 387 10.98 19.96 -0.34
N GLY A 388 10.21 19.68 0.73
CA GLY A 388 9.20 20.59 1.27
C GLY A 388 7.87 20.54 0.52
N GLY A 389 6.94 21.40 0.94
CA GLY A 389 5.63 21.52 0.32
C GLY A 389 4.70 20.31 0.51
N CYS A 390 5.04 19.37 1.39
CA CYS A 390 4.24 18.21 1.73
C CYS A 390 4.34 17.85 3.22
N LEU A 391 3.42 17.00 3.67
CA LEU A 391 3.38 16.49 5.03
C LEU A 391 3.48 14.96 5.00
N ALA A 392 4.35 14.39 5.82
CA ALA A 392 4.32 12.96 6.09
C ALA A 392 3.84 12.66 7.51
N LYS A 393 3.15 11.54 7.66
CA LYS A 393 2.71 11.03 8.96
C LYS A 393 2.94 9.53 9.03
N ASP A 394 3.59 9.08 10.09
CA ASP A 394 3.88 7.67 10.36
C ASP A 394 3.91 7.37 11.86
N HIS A 395 4.25 6.13 12.19
CA HIS A 395 4.33 5.55 13.54
C HIS A 395 5.69 4.86 13.73
N LEU A 396 6.78 5.59 13.48
CA LEU A 396 8.14 5.05 13.48
C LEU A 396 8.68 4.92 14.92
N SER A 397 9.29 3.79 15.23
CA SER A 397 10.15 3.65 16.41
C SER A 397 11.50 4.35 16.17
N PRO A 398 12.19 4.85 17.21
CA PRO A 398 13.47 5.54 17.09
C PRO A 398 14.64 4.54 16.98
N SER A 399 14.57 3.60 16.05
CA SER A 399 15.66 2.67 15.76
C SER A 399 16.86 3.41 15.14
N ASP A 400 18.07 2.86 15.27
CA ASP A 400 19.28 3.47 14.69
C ASP A 400 19.14 3.75 13.18
N VAL A 401 18.50 2.83 12.44
CA VAL A 401 18.23 2.98 11.00
C VAL A 401 17.29 4.15 10.72
N ASN A 402 16.19 4.25 11.47
CA ASN A 402 15.23 5.34 11.31
C ASN A 402 15.85 6.68 11.72
N LEU A 403 16.58 6.73 12.83
CA LEU A 403 17.25 7.95 13.29
C LEU A 403 18.31 8.39 12.29
N PHE A 404 19.12 7.47 11.75
CA PHE A 404 20.09 7.78 10.71
C PHE A 404 19.42 8.40 9.47
N ALA A 405 18.32 7.81 8.99
CA ALA A 405 17.60 8.34 7.85
C ALA A 405 16.97 9.71 8.17
N LEU A 406 16.18 9.81 9.23
CA LEU A 406 15.44 11.02 9.58
C LEU A 406 16.39 12.21 9.82
N THR A 407 17.45 12.04 10.60
CA THR A 407 18.41 13.12 10.90
C THR A 407 19.25 13.55 9.70
N ARG A 408 19.31 12.74 8.64
CA ARG A 408 20.03 13.06 7.42
C ARG A 408 19.25 13.99 6.48
N TYR A 409 17.92 13.88 6.49
CA TYR A 409 17.03 14.54 5.53
C TYR A 409 16.10 15.58 6.17
N LEU A 410 15.88 15.52 7.47
CA LEU A 410 15.01 16.44 8.21
C LEU A 410 15.81 17.16 9.30
N ASP A 411 15.58 18.46 9.44
CA ASP A 411 16.20 19.27 10.50
C ASP A 411 15.40 19.22 11.81
N LYS A 412 14.07 19.03 11.70
CA LYS A 412 13.14 19.00 12.82
C LYS A 412 11.91 18.16 12.48
N MET A 413 11.22 17.68 13.52
CA MET A 413 9.96 16.94 13.36
C MET A 413 8.97 17.24 14.49
N ILE A 414 7.74 16.73 14.33
CA ILE A 414 6.70 16.73 15.35
C ILE A 414 6.57 15.31 15.90
N LEU A 415 6.44 15.20 17.22
CA LEU A 415 6.13 13.96 17.92
C LEU A 415 4.82 14.12 18.70
N GLY A 416 3.80 13.38 18.27
CA GLY A 416 2.58 13.22 19.03
C GLY A 416 2.71 12.06 20.00
N LEU A 417 2.41 12.29 21.28
CA LEU A 417 2.41 11.27 22.31
C LEU A 417 1.03 11.12 22.95
N ARG A 418 0.76 9.96 23.52
CA ARG A 418 -0.44 9.69 24.31
C ARG A 418 -0.04 8.81 25.49
N ASP A 419 -0.74 8.96 26.62
CA ASP A 419 -0.61 8.04 27.74
C ASP A 419 -0.65 6.58 27.23
N PRO A 420 0.39 5.75 27.48
CA PRO A 420 0.45 4.37 27.00
C PRO A 420 -0.78 3.54 27.38
N ARG A 421 -1.43 3.81 28.52
CA ARG A 421 -2.68 3.15 28.92
C ARG A 421 -3.84 3.55 28.03
N GLY A 422 -3.93 4.84 27.67
CA GLY A 422 -4.86 5.33 26.66
C GLY A 422 -4.61 4.72 25.28
N SER A 423 -3.34 4.55 24.91
CA SER A 423 -2.88 3.94 23.67
C SER A 423 -3.28 2.47 23.57
N LEU A 424 -3.08 1.69 24.64
CA LEU A 424 -3.52 0.29 24.76
C LEU A 424 -5.01 0.14 24.47
N VAL A 425 -5.85 0.91 25.18
CA VAL A 425 -7.31 0.86 24.98
C VAL A 425 -7.66 1.26 23.55
N SER A 426 -6.98 2.26 22.98
CA SER A 426 -7.19 2.68 21.60
C SER A 426 -6.84 1.58 20.60
N CYS A 427 -5.73 0.89 20.81
CA CYS A 427 -5.26 -0.19 19.97
C CYS A 427 -6.20 -1.39 20.02
N VAL A 428 -6.63 -1.85 21.20
CA VAL A 428 -7.61 -2.94 21.34
C VAL A 428 -8.90 -2.67 20.56
N VAL A 429 -9.41 -1.43 20.63
CA VAL A 429 -10.62 -1.03 19.90
C VAL A 429 -10.35 -0.98 18.39
N TYR A 430 -9.23 -0.39 17.99
CA TYR A 430 -8.83 -0.30 16.59
C TYR A 430 -8.69 -1.69 15.96
N GLU A 431 -7.96 -2.59 16.61
CA GLU A 431 -7.79 -3.98 16.15
C GLU A 431 -9.11 -4.73 16.08
N SER A 432 -9.97 -4.59 17.09
CA SER A 432 -11.30 -5.23 17.07
C SER A 432 -12.16 -4.73 15.91
N PHE A 433 -12.02 -3.45 15.55
CA PHE A 433 -12.76 -2.85 14.45
C PHE A 433 -12.21 -3.22 13.08
N LEU A 434 -10.89 -3.18 12.90
CA LEU A 434 -10.22 -3.57 11.67
C LEU A 434 -10.58 -5.01 11.26
N ASN A 435 -10.76 -5.86 12.25
CA ASN A 435 -10.99 -7.27 12.07
C ASN A 435 -12.47 -7.70 12.12
N SER A 436 -13.41 -6.76 12.20
CA SER A 436 -14.83 -7.11 12.07
C SER A 436 -15.12 -7.58 10.64
N GLU A 437 -15.95 -8.62 10.49
CA GLU A 437 -16.26 -9.26 9.19
C GLU A 437 -16.74 -8.26 8.13
N ASP A 438 -17.46 -7.21 8.57
CA ASP A 438 -17.97 -6.14 7.72
C ASP A 438 -16.89 -5.29 7.05
N LYS A 439 -15.69 -5.20 7.66
CA LYS A 439 -14.58 -4.40 7.13
C LYS A 439 -13.48 -5.22 6.49
N ALA A 440 -13.15 -6.38 7.06
CA ALA A 440 -12.14 -7.27 6.49
C ALA A 440 -12.50 -7.73 5.06
N SER A 441 -13.79 -7.76 4.73
CA SER A 441 -14.28 -8.04 3.37
C SER A 441 -14.17 -6.86 2.39
N LYS A 442 -14.02 -5.62 2.87
CA LYS A 442 -14.12 -4.40 2.06
C LYS A 442 -12.81 -3.62 1.88
N ASP A 443 -11.79 -3.92 2.66
CA ASP A 443 -10.52 -3.18 2.62
C ASP A 443 -9.36 -4.12 2.27
N GLU A 444 -8.87 -4.05 1.03
CA GLU A 444 -7.74 -4.86 0.54
C GLU A 444 -6.47 -4.65 1.38
N ASN A 445 -6.27 -3.47 1.98
CA ASN A 445 -5.10 -3.19 2.82
C ASN A 445 -5.14 -3.98 4.14
N LEU A 446 -6.34 -4.20 4.68
CA LEU A 446 -6.54 -5.01 5.88
C LEU A 446 -6.26 -6.48 5.64
N TYR A 447 -6.61 -6.96 4.45
CA TYR A 447 -6.26 -8.31 4.03
C TYR A 447 -4.74 -8.46 3.90
N THR A 448 -4.05 -7.47 3.34
CA THR A 448 -2.59 -7.45 3.23
C THR A 448 -1.92 -7.42 4.61
N ALA A 449 -2.41 -6.59 5.55
CA ALA A 449 -1.90 -6.59 6.92
C ALA A 449 -2.08 -7.97 7.58
N ARG A 450 -3.26 -8.60 7.46
CA ARG A 450 -3.49 -9.98 7.92
C ARG A 450 -2.56 -10.99 7.26
N ALA A 451 -2.33 -10.85 5.94
CA ALA A 451 -1.48 -11.75 5.17
C ALA A 451 0.00 -11.60 5.53
N MET A 452 0.47 -10.38 5.85
CA MET A 452 1.81 -10.14 6.38
C MET A 452 2.02 -10.80 7.76
N PHE A 453 0.93 -11.07 8.48
CA PHE A 453 0.90 -11.83 9.72
C PHE A 453 0.36 -13.25 9.52
N SER A 454 0.50 -13.86 8.34
CA SER A 454 -0.03 -15.21 8.05
C SER A 454 0.42 -16.26 9.07
N ASP A 455 1.65 -16.15 9.55
CA ASP A 455 2.22 -17.06 10.56
C ASP A 455 1.61 -16.83 11.96
N LYS A 456 0.83 -15.76 12.10
CA LYS A 456 0.07 -15.38 13.27
C LYS A 456 -1.45 -15.42 13.00
N ALA A 457 -1.92 -16.06 11.94
CA ALA A 457 -3.37 -16.17 11.68
C ALA A 457 -4.12 -16.76 12.89
N GLU A 458 -3.57 -17.81 13.51
CA GLU A 458 -4.13 -18.39 14.74
C GLU A 458 -4.12 -17.41 15.92
N TRP A 459 -3.07 -16.59 16.03
CA TRP A 459 -3.00 -15.54 17.06
C TRP A 459 -4.07 -14.48 16.81
N ILE A 460 -4.30 -14.08 15.56
CA ILE A 460 -5.33 -13.09 15.19
C ILE A 460 -6.71 -13.67 15.51
N ASP A 461 -7.02 -14.88 15.05
CA ASP A 461 -8.32 -15.50 15.32
C ASP A 461 -8.57 -15.67 16.82
N HIS A 462 -7.54 -16.12 17.56
CA HIS A 462 -7.60 -16.18 19.01
C HIS A 462 -7.83 -14.81 19.63
N PHE A 463 -7.01 -13.80 19.29
CA PHE A 463 -7.13 -12.45 19.80
C PHE A 463 -8.52 -11.88 19.55
N LEU A 464 -9.10 -12.11 18.37
CA LEU A 464 -10.43 -11.63 18.02
C LEU A 464 -11.55 -12.31 18.81
N SER A 465 -11.37 -13.58 19.17
CA SER A 465 -12.30 -14.32 20.03
C SER A 465 -12.33 -13.82 21.48
N LEU A 466 -11.28 -13.11 21.93
CA LEU A 466 -11.20 -12.56 23.28
C LEU A 466 -12.16 -11.38 23.46
N ASN A 467 -12.72 -11.26 24.67
CA ASN A 467 -13.44 -10.04 25.04
C ASN A 467 -12.48 -8.86 25.24
N PHE A 468 -13.01 -7.64 25.38
CA PHE A 468 -12.19 -6.43 25.52
C PHE A 468 -11.11 -6.51 26.61
N HIS A 469 -11.45 -7.01 27.81
CA HIS A 469 -10.49 -7.10 28.92
C HIS A 469 -9.43 -8.15 28.64
N GLN A 470 -9.82 -9.31 28.12
CA GLN A 470 -8.88 -10.37 27.74
C GLN A 470 -7.91 -9.91 26.63
N LYS A 471 -8.37 -9.08 25.68
CA LYS A 471 -7.50 -8.44 24.68
C LYS A 471 -6.50 -7.50 25.32
N CYS A 472 -6.93 -6.69 26.30
CA CYS A 472 -6.02 -5.84 27.06
C CYS A 472 -4.96 -6.68 27.80
N ASP A 473 -5.38 -7.73 28.52
CA ASP A 473 -4.46 -8.64 29.20
C ASP A 473 -3.46 -9.24 28.23
N LYS A 474 -3.93 -9.71 27.07
CA LYS A 474 -3.09 -10.29 26.03
C LYS A 474 -2.01 -9.31 25.53
N MET A 475 -2.39 -8.07 25.22
CA MET A 475 -1.45 -7.03 24.76
C MET A 475 -0.46 -6.55 25.83
N ILE A 476 -0.82 -6.70 27.12
CA ILE A 476 0.11 -6.44 28.23
C ILE A 476 1.04 -7.65 28.42
N GLU A 477 0.55 -8.88 28.22
CA GLU A 477 1.35 -10.10 28.40
C GLU A 477 2.31 -10.39 27.25
N ASP A 478 1.96 -9.99 26.03
CA ASP A 478 2.80 -10.20 24.85
C ASP A 478 3.86 -9.11 24.62
N GLY A 479 3.93 -8.11 25.50
CA GLY A 479 4.89 -7.02 25.44
C GLY A 479 4.49 -5.87 24.50
N THR A 480 3.29 -5.88 23.91
CA THR A 480 2.86 -4.78 23.05
C THR A 480 2.72 -3.46 23.82
N PHE A 481 2.24 -3.51 25.07
CA PHE A 481 2.20 -2.33 25.93
C PHE A 481 3.60 -1.76 26.21
N GLU A 482 4.55 -2.63 26.58
CA GLU A 482 5.94 -2.29 26.82
C GLU A 482 6.61 -1.73 25.57
N HIS A 483 6.28 -2.24 24.38
CA HIS A 483 6.78 -1.69 23.12
C HIS A 483 6.37 -0.22 22.94
N TYR A 484 5.09 0.12 23.12
CA TYR A 484 4.64 1.52 23.07
C TYR A 484 5.33 2.39 24.13
N LEU A 485 5.48 1.85 25.34
CA LEU A 485 6.16 2.54 26.43
C LEU A 485 7.64 2.80 26.11
N ASN A 486 8.33 1.83 25.54
CA ASN A 486 9.72 1.95 25.11
C ASN A 486 9.85 2.97 23.98
N ASP A 487 8.94 2.98 23.01
CA ASP A 487 8.94 4.00 21.95
C ASP A 487 8.77 5.40 22.52
N VAL A 488 7.85 5.61 23.48
CA VAL A 488 7.71 6.89 24.18
C VAL A 488 9.02 7.30 24.85
N VAL A 489 9.62 6.41 25.65
CA VAL A 489 10.86 6.71 26.40
C VAL A 489 12.01 7.02 25.44
N ASN A 490 12.21 6.17 24.44
CA ASN A 490 13.31 6.32 23.49
C ASN A 490 13.16 7.59 22.66
N TRP A 491 11.95 7.95 22.22
CA TRP A 491 11.73 9.23 21.53
C TRP A 491 11.96 10.44 22.44
N LEU A 492 11.61 10.34 23.73
CA LEU A 492 11.91 11.39 24.72
C LEU A 492 13.41 11.55 24.96
N ASP A 493 14.19 10.48 24.82
CA ASP A 493 15.65 10.54 24.88
C ASP A 493 16.23 11.15 23.61
N VAL A 494 15.71 10.82 22.43
CA VAL A 494 16.08 11.45 21.15
C VAL A 494 15.81 12.96 21.17
N ALA A 495 14.69 13.39 21.75
CA ALA A 495 14.32 14.80 21.86
C ALA A 495 15.31 15.63 22.70
N GLN A 496 16.24 15.02 23.43
CA GLN A 496 17.29 15.73 24.17
C GLN A 496 18.38 16.30 23.24
N TYR A 497 18.53 15.74 22.03
CA TYR A 497 19.61 16.11 21.10
C TYR A 497 19.15 16.33 19.64
N TYR A 498 17.93 15.94 19.29
CA TYR A 498 17.33 16.23 17.99
C TYR A 498 16.12 17.17 18.14
N PRO A 499 15.94 18.18 17.25
CA PRO A 499 14.82 19.12 17.36
C PRO A 499 13.46 18.45 17.13
N ILE A 500 12.73 18.20 18.23
CA ILE A 500 11.39 17.62 18.21
C ILE A 500 10.41 18.55 18.93
N PHE A 501 9.34 18.96 18.24
CA PHE A 501 8.17 19.54 18.90
C PHE A 501 7.28 18.41 19.42
N ILE A 502 7.13 18.33 20.74
CA ILE A 502 6.32 17.30 21.39
C ILE A 502 4.97 17.89 21.77
N TYR A 503 3.90 17.17 21.46
CA TYR A 503 2.57 17.43 22.02
C TYR A 503 1.96 16.13 22.56
N THR A 504 1.07 16.25 23.53
CA THR A 504 0.29 15.13 24.06
C THR A 504 -1.15 15.14 23.54
N PHE A 505 -1.77 13.97 23.47
CA PHE A 505 -3.20 13.86 23.15
C PHE A 505 -4.05 14.65 24.15
N GLU A 506 -3.65 14.68 25.41
CA GLU A 506 -4.27 15.46 26.48
C GLU A 506 -4.28 16.96 26.18
N GLU A 507 -3.11 17.54 25.84
CA GLU A 507 -2.98 18.94 25.43
C GLU A 507 -3.82 19.24 24.18
N PHE A 508 -3.76 18.36 23.18
CA PHE A 508 -4.55 18.49 21.97
C PHE A 508 -6.07 18.50 22.26
N LYS A 509 -6.54 17.66 23.18
CA LYS A 509 -7.95 17.62 23.57
C LYS A 509 -8.37 18.85 24.37
N GLN A 510 -7.45 19.48 25.10
CA GLN A 510 -7.69 20.69 25.86
C GLN A 510 -7.72 21.93 24.95
N ASP A 511 -6.75 22.06 24.04
CA ASP A 511 -6.60 23.19 23.14
C ASP A 511 -6.08 22.75 21.75
N GLU A 512 -7.00 22.23 20.93
CA GLU A 512 -6.74 21.81 19.55
C GLU A 512 -6.05 22.92 18.74
N MET A 513 -6.52 24.17 18.88
CA MET A 513 -6.00 25.30 18.11
C MET A 513 -4.64 25.76 18.60
N GLY A 514 -4.42 25.74 19.92
CA GLY A 514 -3.12 26.02 20.51
C GLY A 514 -2.04 25.06 20.00
N VAL A 515 -2.33 23.76 19.93
CA VAL A 515 -1.38 22.77 19.38
C VAL A 515 -1.07 23.05 17.91
N ILE A 516 -2.08 23.34 17.06
CA ILE A 516 -1.83 23.67 15.65
C ILE A 516 -1.02 24.96 15.51
N GLN A 517 -1.33 26.01 16.27
CA GLN A 517 -0.57 27.25 16.23
C GLN A 517 0.89 27.03 16.67
N ASN A 518 1.11 26.19 17.69
CA ASN A 518 2.46 25.83 18.14
C ASN A 518 3.23 25.06 17.07
N ILE A 519 2.58 24.16 16.32
CA ILE A 519 3.20 23.49 15.17
C ILE A 519 3.59 24.50 14.09
N LEU A 520 2.70 25.44 13.74
CA LEU A 520 3.01 26.47 12.74
C LEU A 520 4.19 27.34 13.19
N ASN A 521 4.17 27.79 14.44
CA ASN A 521 5.26 28.56 15.03
C ASN A 521 6.57 27.77 15.04
N TYR A 522 6.52 26.47 15.34
CA TYR A 522 7.69 25.60 15.36
C TYR A 522 8.35 25.49 13.98
N TYR A 523 7.58 25.57 12.90
CA TYR A 523 8.07 25.60 11.51
C TYR A 523 8.25 27.01 10.94
N ASP A 524 8.15 28.05 11.78
CA ASP A 524 8.27 29.45 11.36
C ASP A 524 7.23 29.86 10.29
N LEU A 525 6.08 29.19 10.28
CA LEU A 525 4.98 29.45 9.35
C LEU A 525 4.04 30.51 9.93
N SER A 526 3.83 31.60 9.19
CA SER A 526 2.80 32.58 9.52
C SER A 526 1.41 31.92 9.54
N SER A 527 0.55 32.36 10.46
CA SER A 527 -0.87 31.95 10.49
C SER A 527 -1.59 32.20 9.16
N ASP A 528 -1.11 33.12 8.33
CA ASP A 528 -1.68 33.39 6.99
C ASP A 528 -1.46 32.21 6.00
N TYR A 529 -0.50 31.33 6.29
CA TYR A 529 -0.37 30.05 5.56
C TYR A 529 -1.46 29.06 5.93
N PHE A 530 -2.10 29.21 7.08
CA PHE A 530 -3.07 28.25 7.58
C PHE A 530 -4.50 28.79 7.45
N ARG A 531 -5.30 28.14 6.61
CA ARG A 531 -6.73 28.40 6.50
C ARG A 531 -7.48 27.35 7.27
N PHE A 532 -8.23 27.72 8.30
CA PHE A 532 -8.97 26.73 9.07
C PHE A 532 -9.94 25.97 8.13
N PRO A 533 -9.71 24.67 7.88
CA PRO A 533 -10.38 23.98 6.77
C PRO A 533 -11.75 23.44 7.17
N PHE A 534 -12.18 23.66 8.40
CA PHE A 534 -13.45 23.14 8.89
C PHE A 534 -14.33 24.26 9.45
N THR A 535 -15.39 24.58 8.75
CA THR A 535 -16.57 25.14 9.40
C THR A 535 -17.14 24.11 10.39
N GLN A 536 -17.98 24.54 11.33
CA GLN A 536 -18.69 23.60 12.20
C GLN A 536 -19.51 22.57 11.39
N ALA A 537 -19.98 22.94 10.20
CA ALA A 537 -20.65 22.04 9.26
C ALA A 537 -19.71 21.01 8.64
N ASP A 538 -18.46 21.38 8.31
CA ASP A 538 -17.46 20.42 7.81
C ASP A 538 -17.06 19.42 8.90
N ARG A 539 -17.06 19.82 10.17
CA ARG A 539 -16.90 18.90 11.30
C ARG A 539 -18.10 17.96 11.47
N GLN A 540 -19.29 18.31 10.97
CA GLN A 540 -20.53 17.54 11.05
C GLN A 540 -20.80 16.63 9.84
N GLY A 541 -20.07 16.80 8.72
CA GLY A 541 -20.17 15.94 7.53
C GLY A 541 -18.87 15.24 7.12
N SER A 542 -17.74 15.54 7.76
CA SER A 542 -16.49 14.83 7.48
C SER A 542 -16.43 13.47 8.19
N VAL A 543 -15.47 12.62 7.83
CA VAL A 543 -15.17 11.37 8.55
C VAL A 543 -15.10 11.59 10.07
N PHE A 544 -14.76 12.81 10.52
CA PHE A 544 -14.67 13.26 11.91
C PHE A 544 -16.00 13.54 12.62
N SER A 545 -17.11 13.53 11.90
CA SER A 545 -18.44 13.85 12.41
C SER A 545 -19.14 12.65 13.04
N SER A 546 -18.48 11.97 13.96
CA SER A 546 -19.24 11.13 14.88
C SER A 546 -19.89 12.04 15.92
N THR A 547 -20.99 12.72 15.55
CA THR A 547 -22.10 12.71 16.50
C THR A 547 -22.30 11.25 16.87
N PRO A 548 -22.38 10.90 18.16
CA PRO A 548 -22.60 9.53 18.60
C PRO A 548 -24.03 9.11 18.24
N ASP A 549 -24.35 9.11 16.94
CA ASP A 549 -25.45 8.34 16.42
C ASP A 549 -24.99 6.90 16.56
N THR A 550 -25.69 6.19 17.43
CA THR A 550 -25.48 4.79 17.79
C THR A 550 -25.53 3.81 16.60
N ALA A 551 -25.74 4.32 15.39
CA ALA A 551 -25.92 3.57 14.16
C ALA A 551 -24.77 3.69 13.14
N SER A 552 -23.84 4.66 13.26
CA SER A 552 -22.72 4.78 12.31
C SER A 552 -21.41 4.25 12.91
N PRO A 553 -20.88 3.11 12.42
CA PRO A 553 -19.74 2.41 12.99
C PRO A 553 -18.40 2.99 12.54
N ASN A 554 -18.23 4.31 12.47
CA ASN A 554 -16.91 4.91 12.25
C ASN A 554 -16.09 4.88 13.56
N TYR A 555 -15.77 3.67 14.01
CA TYR A 555 -15.07 3.37 15.26
C TYR A 555 -13.61 3.84 15.30
N THR A 556 -13.03 4.27 14.17
CA THR A 556 -11.69 4.90 14.13
C THR A 556 -11.64 6.21 14.92
N LEU A 557 -12.80 6.81 15.18
CA LEU A 557 -12.96 8.06 15.90
C LEU A 557 -13.79 7.81 17.15
N ARG A 558 -13.19 7.09 18.09
CA ARG A 558 -13.75 6.91 19.44
C ARG A 558 -13.98 8.28 20.09
N ARG A 559 -14.72 8.30 21.21
CA ARG A 559 -15.08 9.51 22.01
C ARG A 559 -13.93 10.51 22.25
N GLY A 560 -12.68 10.08 22.10
CA GLY A 560 -11.52 10.95 22.20
C GLY A 560 -11.34 11.49 23.61
N ASN A 561 -11.79 10.74 24.62
CA ASN A 561 -11.56 11.08 26.01
C ASN A 561 -10.12 10.65 26.38
N PRO A 562 -9.24 11.59 26.79
CA PRO A 562 -7.86 11.27 27.16
C PRO A 562 -7.76 10.28 28.33
N TYR A 563 -8.73 10.31 29.25
CA TYR A 563 -8.72 9.51 30.48
C TYR A 563 -9.67 8.30 30.45
N GLU A 564 -10.12 7.88 29.27
CA GLU A 564 -11.06 6.76 29.16
C GLU A 564 -10.52 5.47 29.78
N TRP A 565 -9.21 5.25 29.69
CA TRP A 565 -8.51 4.09 30.22
C TRP A 565 -8.78 3.87 31.72
N HIS A 566 -8.97 4.94 32.50
CA HIS A 566 -9.24 4.85 33.93
C HIS A 566 -10.58 4.15 34.23
N SER A 567 -11.55 4.27 33.33
CA SER A 567 -12.90 3.71 33.52
C SER A 567 -13.10 2.32 32.90
N VAL A 568 -12.23 1.91 31.99
CA VAL A 568 -12.39 0.69 31.18
C VAL A 568 -11.35 -0.39 31.48
N LEU A 569 -10.19 -0.04 32.04
CA LEU A 569 -9.23 -1.04 32.52
C LEU A 569 -9.66 -1.55 33.89
N THR A 570 -9.46 -2.84 34.14
CA THR A 570 -9.70 -3.42 35.47
C THR A 570 -8.66 -2.91 36.47
N PRO A 571 -8.92 -2.95 37.80
CA PRO A 571 -7.92 -2.56 38.79
C PRO A 571 -6.57 -3.28 38.64
N ALA A 572 -6.59 -4.58 38.32
CA ALA A 572 -5.37 -5.35 38.09
C ALA A 572 -4.62 -4.90 36.82
N GLN A 573 -5.34 -4.57 35.75
CA GLN A 573 -4.74 -4.01 34.53
C GLN A 573 -4.13 -2.62 34.78
N LEU A 574 -4.81 -1.78 35.56
CA LEU A 574 -4.32 -0.46 35.94
C LEU A 574 -3.05 -0.56 36.78
N GLU A 575 -3.04 -1.43 37.79
CA GLU A 575 -1.87 -1.70 38.63
C GLU A 575 -0.69 -2.20 37.78
N LYS A 576 -0.92 -3.24 36.94
CA LYS A 576 0.11 -3.82 36.07
C LYS A 576 0.68 -2.78 35.10
N THR A 577 -0.16 -2.11 34.32
CA THR A 577 0.30 -1.10 33.34
C THR A 577 0.98 0.09 34.02
N THR A 578 0.51 0.54 35.17
CA THR A 578 1.14 1.64 35.92
C THR A 578 2.50 1.22 36.47
N SER A 579 2.63 0.00 37.01
CA SER A 579 3.91 -0.53 37.52
C SER A 579 4.99 -0.69 36.46
N LEU A 580 4.60 -0.87 35.19
CA LEU A 580 5.54 -0.96 34.06
C LEU A 580 6.08 0.41 33.66
N MET A 581 5.37 1.51 33.94
CA MET A 581 5.80 2.84 33.50
C MET A 581 7.00 3.35 34.31
N PRO A 582 8.02 3.96 33.66
CA PRO A 582 9.15 4.53 34.36
C PRO A 582 8.74 5.59 35.38
N HIS A 583 9.42 5.58 36.52
CA HIS A 583 9.17 6.54 37.59
C HIS A 583 9.32 7.99 37.10
N GLY A 584 8.29 8.81 37.33
CA GLY A 584 8.27 10.22 36.95
C GLY A 584 7.89 10.50 35.49
N LEU A 585 7.68 9.47 34.65
CA LEU A 585 7.22 9.67 33.27
C LEU A 585 5.86 10.38 33.22
N CYS A 586 4.89 9.96 34.05
CA CYS A 586 3.59 10.63 34.15
C CYS A 586 3.74 12.13 34.44
N LYS A 587 4.45 12.45 35.52
CA LYS A 587 4.71 13.84 35.90
C LYS A 587 5.40 14.64 34.80
N LYS A 588 6.39 14.06 34.12
CA LYS A 588 7.10 14.71 32.99
C LYS A 588 6.14 15.06 31.85
N MET A 589 5.20 14.15 31.56
CA MET A 589 4.27 14.30 30.45
C MET A 589 2.94 14.97 30.83
N GLY A 590 2.73 15.30 32.10
CA GLY A 590 1.44 15.82 32.60
C GLY A 590 0.31 14.78 32.59
N TRP A 591 0.65 13.48 32.56
CA TRP A 591 -0.34 12.40 32.64
C TRP A 591 -0.77 12.13 34.08
N LEU A 592 -1.96 11.53 34.23
CA LEU A 592 -2.53 11.21 35.53
C LEU A 592 -1.71 10.12 36.24
N GLU A 593 -1.24 10.41 37.45
CA GLU A 593 -0.66 9.42 38.38
C GLU A 593 -1.80 8.71 39.14
N ILE A 594 -1.68 7.39 39.33
CA ILE A 594 -2.64 6.55 40.06
C ILE A 594 -2.04 6.17 41.41
#